data_AF-A0A452XYL2-F1
#
_entry.id   AF-A0A452XYL2-F1
#
_cell.length_a   1.000
_cell.length_b   1.000
_cell.length_c   1.000
_cell.angle_alpha   90.00
_cell.angle_beta   90.00
_cell.angle_gamma   90.00
#
_symmetry.space_group_name_H-M   'P 1'
#
loop_
_entity.id
_entity.type
_entity.pdbx_description
1 polymer ?
#
loop_
_entity_poly.entity_id
_entity_poly.type
_entity_poly.pdbx_seq_one_letter_code
_entity_poly.pdbx_strand_id
1 'polypeptide(L)' 'DFGCGPPCAFLPPDLPIEGIMIFVPSCDAKGGVDLFMALDDEHVQAFKQICYSMD' A
#
# COMPACT_ATOMS: atom_id res chain seq x y z
N ASP A 1 -9.46 12.02 14.80
CA ASP A 1 -10.90 11.90 15.10
C ASP A 1 -11.45 13.30 15.27
N PHE A 2 -12.41 13.69 14.42
CA PHE A 2 -13.09 14.99 14.51
C PHE A 2 -14.41 14.91 15.31
N GLY A 3 -14.63 13.83 16.05
CA GLY A 3 -15.84 13.56 16.85
C GLY A 3 -16.80 12.55 16.22
N CYS A 4 -16.42 11.91 15.12
CA CYS A 4 -17.24 10.92 14.40
C CYS A 4 -16.57 9.54 14.30
N GLY A 5 -15.50 9.32 15.06
CA GLY A 5 -14.73 8.08 15.06
C GLY A 5 -13.45 8.16 14.22
N PRO A 6 -12.74 7.02 14.11
CA PRO A 6 -11.50 6.95 13.35
C PRO A 6 -11.77 7.09 11.85
N PRO A 7 -10.77 7.54 11.06
CA PRO A 7 -10.88 7.55 9.61
C PRO A 7 -11.03 6.12 9.07
N CYS A 8 -11.79 5.96 7.98
CA CYS A 8 -11.98 4.68 7.33
C CYS A 8 -10.85 4.28 6.38
N ALA A 9 -9.94 5.21 6.05
CA ALA A 9 -8.77 4.97 5.22
C ALA A 9 -7.69 6.02 5.48
N PHE A 10 -6.44 5.63 5.26
CA PHE A 10 -5.29 6.52 5.10
C PHE A 10 -4.65 6.24 3.75
N LEU A 11 -4.52 7.27 2.92
CA LEU A 11 -3.95 7.17 1.57
C LEU A 11 -2.75 8.11 1.47
N PRO A 12 -1.58 7.64 0.99
CA PRO A 12 -0.50 8.54 0.64
C PRO A 12 -0.90 9.42 -0.56
N PRO A 13 -0.27 10.59 -0.73
CA PRO A 13 -0.42 11.37 -1.96
C PRO A 13 0.07 10.56 -3.17
N ASP A 14 -0.41 10.91 -4.35
CA ASP A 14 0.10 10.33 -5.60
C ASP A 14 1.55 10.77 -5.84
N LEU A 15 2.47 9.80 -5.78
CA LEU A 15 3.91 10.01 -5.92
C LEU A 15 4.43 9.13 -7.05
N PRO A 16 4.54 9.64 -8.28
CA PRO A 16 4.97 8.88 -9.46
C PRO A 16 6.49 8.71 -9.51
N ILE A 17 7.08 8.30 -8.39
CA ILE A 17 8.52 8.02 -8.27
C ILE A 17 8.68 6.51 -8.32
N GLU A 18 9.08 5.98 -9.48
CA GLU A 18 9.24 4.54 -9.67
C GLU A 18 10.12 3.92 -8.56
N GLY A 19 9.64 2.80 -8.00
CA GLY A 19 10.32 2.06 -6.95
C GLY A 19 10.07 2.59 -5.53
N ILE A 20 9.40 3.72 -5.35
CA ILE A 20 9.00 4.18 -4.01
C ILE A 20 7.98 3.21 -3.41
N MET A 21 8.22 2.79 -2.17
CA MET A 21 7.33 1.92 -1.41
C MET A 21 6.91 2.63 -0.12
N ILE A 22 5.61 2.67 0.14
CA ILE A 22 5.03 3.27 1.34
C ILE A 22 4.20 2.20 2.05
N PHE A 23 4.62 1.87 3.26
CA PHE A 23 3.90 0.95 4.14
C PHE A 23 3.05 1.76 5.11
N VAL A 24 1.75 1.47 5.15
CA VAL A 24 0.83 2.07 6.12
C VAL A 24 0.12 0.98 6.92
N PRO A 25 -0.14 1.20 8.21
CA PRO A 25 -0.97 0.28 8.97
C PRO A 25 -2.35 0.13 8.32
N SER A 26 -2.81 -1.10 8.15
CA SER A 26 -4.14 -1.35 7.62
C SER A 26 -5.20 -0.87 8.59
N CYS A 27 -6.30 -0.34 8.06
CA CYS A 27 -7.48 0.00 8.84
C CYS A 27 -8.38 -1.23 9.15
N ASP A 28 -8.02 -2.43 8.65
CA ASP A 28 -8.72 -3.67 8.96
C ASP A 28 -8.58 -4.03 10.46
N ALA A 29 -9.68 -4.46 11.07
CA ALA A 29 -9.73 -4.89 12.47
C ALA A 29 -8.82 -6.09 12.78
N LYS A 30 -8.48 -6.90 11.78
CA LYS A 30 -7.53 -8.02 11.90
C LYS A 30 -6.07 -7.55 11.92
N GLY A 31 -5.83 -6.25 11.72
CA GLY A 31 -4.51 -5.68 11.51
C GLY A 31 -3.95 -6.01 10.13
N GLY A 32 -2.69 -5.64 9.92
CA GLY A 32 -2.00 -5.80 8.64
C GLY A 32 -1.30 -4.52 8.22
N VAL A 33 -0.71 -4.56 7.03
CA VAL A 33 0.00 -3.43 6.43
C VAL A 33 -0.42 -3.36 4.96
N ASP A 34 -0.83 -2.17 4.54
CA ASP A 34 -1.08 -1.88 3.13
C ASP A 34 0.21 -1.34 2.51
N LEU A 35 0.55 -1.83 1.31
CA LEU A 35 1.70 -1.39 0.53
C LEU A 35 1.22 -0.57 -0.66
N PHE A 36 1.66 0.69 -0.73
CA PHE A 36 1.52 1.56 -1.90
C PHE A 36 2.86 1.63 -2.62
N MET A 37 2.87 1.36 -3.92
CA MET A 37 4.09 1.37 -4.72
C MET A 37 3.83 1.99 -6.09
N ALA A 38 4.72 2.88 -6.51
CA ALA A 38 4.76 3.34 -7.91
C ALA A 38 5.69 2.41 -8.71
N LEU A 39 5.15 1.84 -9.78
CA LEU A 39 5.85 0.94 -10.69
C LEU A 39 5.53 1.36 -12.12
N ASP A 40 6.50 1.21 -13.01
CA ASP A 40 6.21 1.18 -14.44
C ASP A 40 5.26 0.01 -14.75
N ASP A 41 4.36 0.21 -15.71
CA ASP A 41 3.38 -0.78 -16.15
C ASP A 41 4.05 -2.10 -16.58
N GLU A 42 5.25 -2.03 -17.16
CA GLU A 42 6.04 -3.21 -17.55
C GLU A 42 6.42 -4.08 -16.33
N HIS A 43 6.61 -3.47 -15.17
CA HIS A 43 7.04 -4.14 -13.94
C HIS A 43 5.89 -4.68 -13.08
N VAL A 44 4.66 -4.18 -13.27
CA VAL A 44 3.49 -4.55 -12.45
C VAL A 44 3.23 -6.05 -12.48
N GLN A 45 3.33 -6.68 -13.65
CA GLN A 45 3.03 -8.12 -13.77
C GLN A 45 4.12 -8.97 -13.11
N ALA A 46 5.40 -8.60 -13.27
CA ALA A 46 6.50 -9.29 -12.61
C ALA A 46 6.40 -9.19 -11.09
N PHE A 47 6.09 -7.99 -10.57
CA PHE A 47 5.90 -7.77 -9.13
C PHE A 47 4.80 -8.68 -8.55
N LYS A 48 3.65 -8.79 -9.20
CA LYS A 48 2.54 -9.67 -8.76
C LYS A 48 2.92 -11.15 -8.65
N GLN A 49 3.89 -11.62 -9.44
CA GLN A 49 4.35 -13.01 -9.37
C GLN A 49 5.27 -13.27 -8.17
N ILE A 50 6.01 -12.25 -7.72
CA ILE A 50 7.03 -12.40 -6.68
C ILE A 50 6.59 -11.89 -5.31
N CYS A 51 5.65 -10.96 -5.23
CA CYS A 51 5.32 -10.26 -3.97
C CYS A 51 4.65 -11.12 -2.90
N TYR A 52 4.21 -12.34 -3.25
CA TYR A 52 3.65 -13.32 -2.31
C TYR A 52 4.62 -14.46 -1.98
N SER A 53 5.82 -14.46 -2.57
CA SER A 53 6.86 -15.43 -2.23
C SER A 53 7.55 -14.98 -0.95
N MET A 54 7.37 -15.77 0.10
CA MET A 54 8.07 -15.66 1.37
C MET A 54 8.78 -16.99 1.60
N ASP A 55 9.83 -17.25 0.80
CA ASP A 55 10.76 -18.34 1.10
C ASP A 55 11.56 -18.04 2.39
#